data_AF-A0A954JG63-F1
#
_entry.id   AF-A0A954JG63-F1
#
_cell.length_a   1.000
_cell.length_b   1.000
_cell.length_c   1.000
_cell.angle_alpha   90.00
_cell.angle_beta   90.00
_cell.angle_gamma   90.00
#
_symmetry.space_group_name_H-M   'P 1'
#
loop_
_entity.id
_entity.type
_entity.pdbx_description
1 polymer ?
#
loop_
_entity_poly.entity_id
_entity_poly.type
_entity_poly.pdbx_seq_one_letter_code
_entity_poly.pdbx_strand_id
1 'polypeptide(L)'
;MTFSHSSPGDFRSWIDGRHESDELKQSARDAVDDYESALAACNAADSVDRLYDAAIHFRSIVWEVALPLLSQLAGSSDLARQCIQRMSTERNSELRRRSIQYLDDFYPRSFCIQLLHALLQDRSAKVRGFAASRIEGLGLVELLPNLKTALHSEKNKVARFELDYALCLLRDGYYEMHRSGYCLAIRNADSGPGGAVWIRNFRGKPLSAERVRELGIEVVCREVLDNHGVKPLRPWQWKDE
;
A
#
# COMPACT_ATOMS: atom_id res chain seq x y z
N MET A 1 -2.58 3.39 -11.80
CA MET A 1 -3.21 2.08 -12.03
C MET A 1 -2.86 1.22 -10.83
N THR A 2 -3.83 0.85 -10.01
CA THR A 2 -3.64 -0.09 -8.89
C THR A 2 -4.12 -1.45 -9.35
N PHE A 3 -3.20 -2.33 -9.72
CA PHE A 3 -3.46 -3.69 -10.23
C PHE A 3 -3.86 -4.69 -9.12
N SER A 4 -4.54 -4.25 -8.05
CA SER A 4 -4.67 -5.08 -6.84
C SER A 4 -5.45 -6.39 -7.04
N HIS A 5 -6.07 -6.61 -8.21
CA HIS A 5 -6.83 -7.83 -8.55
C HIS A 5 -6.73 -8.20 -10.03
N SER A 6 -5.64 -7.83 -10.71
CA SER A 6 -5.50 -8.12 -12.15
C SER A 6 -5.20 -9.60 -12.38
N SER A 7 -5.99 -10.23 -13.25
CA SER A 7 -5.79 -11.61 -13.63
C SER A 7 -4.56 -11.77 -14.53
N PRO A 8 -3.97 -12.98 -14.63
CA PRO A 8 -2.96 -13.29 -15.64
C PRO A 8 -3.36 -12.87 -17.07
N GLY A 9 -4.65 -13.02 -17.42
CA GLY A 9 -5.18 -12.58 -18.72
C GLY A 9 -5.15 -11.07 -18.94
N ASP A 10 -5.40 -10.28 -17.88
CA ASP A 10 -5.32 -8.82 -17.94
C ASP A 10 -3.88 -8.37 -18.20
N PHE A 11 -2.90 -9.01 -17.55
CA PHE A 11 -1.49 -8.70 -17.76
C PHE A 11 -1.02 -9.04 -19.17
N ARG A 12 -1.39 -10.20 -19.72
CA ARG A 12 -1.05 -10.56 -21.11
C ARG A 12 -1.58 -9.52 -22.11
N SER A 13 -2.86 -9.15 -21.96
CA SER A 13 -3.48 -8.12 -22.81
C SER A 13 -2.78 -6.76 -22.65
N TRP A 14 -2.41 -6.39 -21.42
CA TRP A 14 -1.66 -5.16 -21.14
C TRP A 14 -0.27 -5.18 -21.79
N ILE A 15 0.48 -6.29 -21.67
CA ILE A 15 1.81 -6.47 -22.28
C ILE A 15 1.75 -6.30 -23.80
N ASP A 16 0.75 -6.90 -24.45
CA ASP A 16 0.61 -6.85 -25.91
C ASP A 16 0.44 -5.41 -26.42
N GLY A 17 -0.33 -4.59 -25.69
CA GLY A 17 -0.57 -3.17 -26.00
C GLY A 17 0.61 -2.23 -25.74
N ARG A 18 1.72 -2.69 -25.15
CA ARG A 18 2.89 -1.85 -24.85
C ARG A 18 3.78 -1.65 -26.07
N HIS A 19 4.39 -0.47 -26.19
CA HIS A 19 5.44 -0.19 -27.18
C HIS A 19 6.82 -0.45 -26.57
N GLU A 20 7.18 -1.72 -26.41
CA GLU A 20 8.47 -2.19 -25.86
C GLU A 20 9.05 -3.27 -26.79
N SER A 21 10.33 -3.63 -26.62
CA SER A 21 10.95 -4.71 -27.41
C SER A 21 10.31 -6.07 -27.12
N ASP A 22 10.36 -6.97 -28.11
CA ASP A 22 9.82 -8.32 -27.98
C ASP A 22 10.49 -9.10 -26.85
N GLU A 23 11.79 -8.89 -26.63
CA GLU A 23 12.54 -9.46 -25.50
C GLU A 23 11.93 -9.06 -24.14
N LEU A 24 11.62 -7.78 -23.95
CA LEU A 24 11.04 -7.30 -22.68
C LEU A 24 9.59 -7.75 -22.50
N LYS A 25 8.83 -7.81 -23.60
CA LYS A 25 7.48 -8.39 -23.57
C LYS A 25 7.55 -9.87 -23.23
N GLN A 26 8.52 -10.61 -23.77
CA GLN A 26 8.69 -12.02 -23.47
C GLN A 26 9.04 -12.22 -22.00
N SER A 27 10.01 -11.48 -21.45
CA SER A 27 10.31 -11.56 -20.00
C SER A 27 9.11 -11.24 -19.11
N ALA A 28 8.24 -10.32 -19.53
CA ALA A 28 7.00 -10.03 -18.81
C ALA A 28 5.97 -11.16 -18.93
N ARG A 29 5.87 -11.84 -20.08
CA ARG A 29 5.01 -13.03 -20.26
C ARG A 29 5.53 -14.23 -19.47
N ASP A 30 6.84 -14.45 -19.46
CA ASP A 30 7.49 -15.51 -18.68
C ASP A 30 7.14 -15.36 -17.19
N ALA A 31 7.09 -14.13 -16.66
CA ALA A 31 6.64 -13.89 -15.29
C ALA A 31 5.18 -14.29 -15.04
N VAL A 32 4.29 -14.12 -16.03
CA VAL A 32 2.90 -14.61 -15.93
C VAL A 32 2.86 -16.13 -15.92
N ASP A 33 3.64 -16.77 -16.79
CA ASP A 33 3.70 -18.23 -16.92
C ASP A 33 4.31 -18.87 -15.65
N ASP A 34 5.33 -18.24 -15.05
CA ASP A 34 5.92 -18.67 -13.78
C ASP A 34 4.94 -18.53 -12.61
N TYR A 35 4.15 -17.46 -12.57
CA TYR A 35 3.08 -17.32 -11.58
C TYR A 35 2.03 -18.44 -11.70
N GLU A 36 1.56 -18.73 -12.92
CA GLU A 36 0.59 -19.81 -13.16
C GLU A 36 1.18 -21.19 -12.83
N SER A 37 2.45 -21.42 -13.17
CA SER A 37 3.17 -22.65 -12.82
C SER A 37 3.29 -22.84 -11.31
N ALA A 38 3.62 -21.76 -10.57
CA ALA A 38 3.69 -21.77 -9.12
C ALA A 38 2.31 -22.03 -8.47
N LEU A 39 1.22 -21.48 -9.03
CA LEU A 39 -0.15 -21.77 -8.56
C LEU A 39 -0.55 -23.23 -8.79
N ALA A 40 -0.15 -23.83 -9.91
CA ALA A 40 -0.38 -25.23 -10.21
C ALA A 40 0.49 -26.18 -9.36
N ALA A 41 1.37 -25.65 -8.50
CA ALA A 41 2.39 -26.36 -7.75
C ALA A 41 3.38 -27.16 -8.63
N CYS A 42 3.44 -26.85 -9.93
CA CYS A 42 4.43 -27.41 -10.85
C CYS A 42 5.73 -26.63 -10.69
N ASN A 43 6.76 -27.23 -10.07
CA ASN A 43 8.08 -26.61 -9.83
C ASN A 43 8.00 -25.28 -9.07
N ALA A 44 7.18 -25.22 -8.01
CA ALA A 44 6.86 -23.99 -7.30
C ALA A 44 8.08 -23.18 -6.83
N ALA A 45 9.17 -23.83 -6.38
CA ALA A 45 10.37 -23.13 -5.95
C ALA A 45 11.05 -22.38 -7.11
N ASP A 46 11.38 -23.08 -8.19
CA ASP A 46 12.05 -22.48 -9.36
C ASP A 46 11.21 -21.37 -10.00
N SER A 47 9.89 -21.58 -10.09
CA SER A 47 8.98 -20.56 -10.62
C SER A 47 8.87 -19.34 -9.71
N VAL A 48 8.85 -19.52 -8.38
CA VAL A 48 8.88 -18.40 -7.44
C VAL A 48 10.19 -17.61 -7.54
N ASP A 49 11.33 -18.29 -7.69
CA ASP A 49 12.63 -17.65 -7.83
C ASP A 49 12.73 -16.82 -9.12
N ARG A 50 12.30 -17.38 -10.26
CA ARG A 50 12.25 -16.63 -11.53
C ARG A 50 11.27 -15.45 -11.48
N LEU A 51 10.13 -15.64 -10.82
CA LEU A 51 9.16 -14.57 -10.60
C LEU A 51 9.76 -13.45 -9.71
N TYR A 52 10.56 -13.82 -8.70
CA TYR A 52 11.31 -12.86 -7.90
C TYR A 52 12.33 -12.07 -8.73
N ASP A 53 13.11 -12.76 -9.58
CA ASP A 53 14.09 -12.12 -10.47
C ASP A 53 13.41 -11.10 -11.41
N ALA A 54 12.23 -11.46 -11.94
CA ALA A 54 11.41 -10.56 -12.73
C ALA A 54 10.86 -9.37 -11.90
N ALA A 55 10.48 -9.59 -10.64
CA ALA A 55 9.97 -8.54 -9.75
C ALA A 55 11.04 -7.51 -9.34
N ILE A 56 12.31 -7.91 -9.29
CA ILE A 56 13.45 -6.99 -9.04
C ILE A 56 14.07 -6.44 -10.32
N HIS A 57 13.54 -6.81 -11.49
CA HIS A 57 14.06 -6.37 -12.78
C HIS A 57 14.05 -4.83 -12.88
N PHE A 58 15.00 -4.27 -13.64
CA PHE A 58 15.17 -2.82 -13.73
C PHE A 58 14.16 -2.15 -14.69
N ARG A 59 13.63 -2.90 -15.67
CA ARG A 59 12.63 -2.42 -16.64
C ARG A 59 11.22 -2.51 -16.08
N SER A 60 10.47 -1.40 -16.17
CA SER A 60 9.11 -1.29 -15.64
C SER A 60 8.13 -2.29 -16.20
N ILE A 61 8.14 -2.55 -17.51
CA ILE A 61 7.23 -3.56 -18.09
C ILE A 61 7.36 -4.94 -17.42
N VAL A 62 8.55 -5.34 -17.00
CA VAL A 62 8.77 -6.64 -16.35
C VAL A 62 8.33 -6.60 -14.89
N TRP A 63 8.85 -5.66 -14.10
CA TRP A 63 8.54 -5.63 -12.67
C TRP A 63 7.11 -5.16 -12.37
N GLU A 64 6.47 -4.37 -13.24
CA GLU A 64 5.07 -3.96 -13.08
C GLU A 64 4.09 -5.13 -13.26
N VAL A 65 4.52 -6.22 -13.91
CA VAL A 65 3.76 -7.47 -14.04
C VAL A 65 4.14 -8.44 -12.94
N ALA A 66 5.44 -8.71 -12.77
CA ALA A 66 5.92 -9.74 -11.86
C ALA A 66 5.65 -9.41 -10.39
N LEU A 67 5.78 -8.15 -9.98
CA LEU A 67 5.67 -7.78 -8.57
C LEU A 67 4.24 -7.91 -8.02
N PRO A 68 3.16 -7.45 -8.70
CA PRO A 68 1.79 -7.76 -8.28
C PRO A 68 1.52 -9.27 -8.17
N LEU A 69 2.01 -10.06 -9.13
CA LEU A 69 1.79 -11.51 -9.15
C LEU A 69 2.52 -12.22 -8.01
N LEU A 70 3.80 -11.86 -7.77
CA LEU A 70 4.56 -12.32 -6.61
C LEU A 70 3.85 -11.95 -5.30
N SER A 71 3.30 -10.74 -5.26
CA SER A 71 2.57 -10.24 -4.09
C SER A 71 1.30 -11.05 -3.83
N GLN A 72 0.49 -11.30 -4.85
CA GLN A 72 -0.69 -12.15 -4.76
C GLN A 72 -0.34 -13.57 -4.30
N LEU A 73 0.74 -14.15 -4.84
CA LEU A 73 1.22 -15.48 -4.44
C LEU A 73 1.67 -15.52 -2.97
N ALA A 74 2.28 -14.44 -2.47
CA ALA A 74 2.70 -14.32 -1.07
C ALA A 74 1.51 -14.29 -0.08
N GLY A 75 0.28 -14.09 -0.54
CA GLY A 75 -0.93 -14.29 0.27
C GLY A 75 -1.16 -15.73 0.74
N SER A 76 -0.59 -16.72 0.04
CA SER A 76 -0.75 -18.14 0.35
C SER A 76 0.55 -18.95 0.37
N SER A 77 1.66 -18.42 -0.14
CA SER A 77 2.95 -19.12 -0.23
C SER A 77 4.01 -18.49 0.70
N ASP A 78 4.59 -19.32 1.59
CA ASP A 78 5.74 -18.92 2.41
C ASP A 78 6.97 -18.59 1.58
N LEU A 79 7.21 -19.32 0.49
CA LEU A 79 8.34 -19.06 -0.40
C LEU A 79 8.23 -17.66 -1.01
N ALA A 80 7.05 -17.28 -1.50
CA ALA A 80 6.84 -15.94 -2.04
C ALA A 80 6.94 -14.85 -0.96
N ARG A 81 6.51 -15.12 0.28
CA ARG A 81 6.74 -14.21 1.42
C ARG A 81 8.24 -14.02 1.72
N GLN A 82 9.04 -15.08 1.66
CA GLN A 82 10.49 -14.98 1.82
C GLN A 82 11.13 -14.11 0.72
N CYS A 83 10.65 -14.20 -0.52
CA CYS A 83 11.08 -13.31 -1.61
C CYS A 83 10.75 -11.84 -1.32
N ILE A 84 9.54 -11.54 -0.82
CA ILE A 84 9.17 -10.18 -0.39
C ILE A 84 10.06 -9.68 0.74
N GLN A 85 10.35 -10.52 1.75
CA GLN A 85 11.25 -10.18 2.86
C GLN A 85 12.70 -9.97 2.38
N ARG A 86 13.18 -10.78 1.44
CA ARG A 86 14.49 -10.57 0.80
C ARG A 86 14.54 -9.19 0.13
N MET A 87 13.53 -8.86 -0.67
CA MET A 87 13.43 -7.56 -1.34
C MET A 87 13.40 -6.38 -0.35
N SER A 88 12.83 -6.57 0.85
CA SER A 88 12.77 -5.53 1.89
C SER A 88 14.11 -5.26 2.58
N THR A 89 15.13 -6.08 2.32
CA THR A 89 16.49 -5.90 2.89
C THR A 89 17.53 -5.48 1.84
N GLU A 90 17.11 -5.34 0.58
CA GLU A 90 17.98 -5.00 -0.54
C GLU A 90 18.72 -3.66 -0.34
N ARG A 91 19.92 -3.55 -0.92
CA ARG A 91 20.71 -2.30 -0.83
C ARG A 91 19.95 -1.12 -1.46
N ASN A 92 19.26 -1.38 -2.57
CA ASN A 92 18.48 -0.38 -3.29
C ASN A 92 17.20 -0.02 -2.53
N SER A 93 17.04 1.24 -2.15
CA SER A 93 15.82 1.70 -1.44
C SER A 93 14.56 1.59 -2.27
N GLU A 94 14.66 1.61 -3.60
CA GLU A 94 13.50 1.45 -4.47
C GLU A 94 12.97 0.01 -4.41
N LEU A 95 13.84 -0.99 -4.33
CA LEU A 95 13.44 -2.38 -4.12
C LEU A 95 12.80 -2.56 -2.74
N ARG A 96 13.40 -2.01 -1.68
CA ARG A 96 12.80 -2.05 -0.34
C ARG A 96 11.42 -1.38 -0.30
N ARG A 97 11.25 -0.25 -0.98
CA ARG A 97 9.93 0.41 -1.13
C ARG A 97 8.95 -0.48 -1.90
N ARG A 98 9.38 -1.12 -2.98
CA ARG A 98 8.57 -2.03 -3.81
C ARG A 98 8.09 -3.26 -3.04
N SER A 99 8.87 -3.74 -2.07
CA SER A 99 8.48 -4.89 -1.21
C SER A 99 7.13 -4.75 -0.52
N ILE A 100 6.66 -3.51 -0.30
CA ILE A 100 5.37 -3.23 0.33
C ILE A 100 4.38 -2.54 -0.61
N GLN A 101 4.68 -2.40 -1.90
CA GLN A 101 3.84 -1.64 -2.84
C GLN A 101 2.46 -2.28 -3.04
N TYR A 102 2.40 -3.61 -3.06
CA TYR A 102 1.17 -4.38 -3.26
C TYR A 102 0.78 -5.19 -2.03
N LEU A 103 1.37 -4.88 -0.87
CA LEU A 103 0.96 -5.47 0.39
C LEU A 103 -0.51 -5.13 0.65
N ASP A 104 -1.33 -6.15 0.82
CA ASP A 104 -2.77 -6.05 1.03
C ASP A 104 -3.20 -6.98 2.18
N ASP A 105 -4.48 -6.99 2.51
CA ASP A 105 -5.05 -7.74 3.63
C ASP A 105 -5.26 -9.26 3.39
N PHE A 106 -4.96 -9.76 2.20
CA PHE A 106 -4.93 -11.21 1.92
C PHE A 106 -3.64 -11.89 2.42
N TYR A 107 -2.66 -11.11 2.88
CA TYR A 107 -1.47 -11.60 3.58
C TYR A 107 -1.79 -11.96 5.04
N PRO A 108 -1.00 -12.85 5.67
CA PRO A 108 -1.04 -13.00 7.12
C PRO A 108 -0.78 -11.66 7.80
N ARG A 109 -1.68 -11.25 8.71
CA ARG A 109 -1.60 -9.93 9.37
C ARG A 109 -0.29 -9.75 10.14
N SER A 110 0.17 -10.78 10.85
CA SER A 110 1.46 -10.78 11.55
C SER A 110 2.64 -10.55 10.61
N PHE A 111 2.64 -11.11 9.40
CA PHE A 111 3.68 -10.86 8.39
C PHE A 111 3.71 -9.38 8.00
N CYS A 112 2.54 -8.78 7.71
CA CYS A 112 2.45 -7.36 7.40
C CYS A 112 2.99 -6.48 8.54
N ILE A 113 2.60 -6.79 9.79
CA ILE A 113 3.03 -6.05 10.98
C ILE A 113 4.56 -6.12 11.13
N GLN A 114 5.15 -7.31 11.04
CA GLN A 114 6.60 -7.50 11.20
C GLN A 114 7.38 -6.77 10.10
N LEU A 115 6.96 -6.92 8.84
CA LEU A 115 7.61 -6.29 7.69
C LEU A 115 7.55 -4.76 7.77
N LEU A 116 6.37 -4.20 8.05
CA LEU A 116 6.18 -2.76 8.12
C LEU A 116 6.83 -2.14 9.36
N HIS A 117 6.86 -2.86 10.49
CA HIS A 117 7.64 -2.43 11.65
C HIS A 117 9.12 -2.25 11.30
N ALA A 118 9.73 -3.21 10.60
CA ALA A 118 11.12 -3.10 10.18
C ALA A 118 11.34 -1.92 9.23
N LEU A 119 10.44 -1.69 8.26
CA LEU A 119 10.57 -0.61 7.29
C LEU A 119 10.29 0.80 7.84
N LEU A 120 9.59 0.93 8.98
CA LEU A 120 9.53 2.20 9.72
C LEU A 120 10.90 2.63 10.28
N GLN A 121 11.82 1.68 10.47
CA GLN A 121 13.18 1.93 10.92
C GLN A 121 14.19 2.02 9.75
N ASP A 122 13.71 1.99 8.50
CA ASP A 122 14.57 2.01 7.33
C ASP A 122 15.42 3.28 7.29
N ARG A 123 16.66 3.17 6.78
CA ARG A 123 17.55 4.33 6.58
C ARG A 123 17.01 5.38 5.60
N SER A 124 16.20 4.99 4.64
CA SER A 124 15.61 5.86 3.63
C SER A 124 14.30 6.48 4.13
N ALA A 125 14.24 7.82 4.18
CA ALA A 125 13.01 8.54 4.48
C ALA A 125 11.86 8.17 3.53
N LYS A 126 12.17 7.92 2.24
CA LYS A 126 11.17 7.49 1.25
C LYS A 126 10.52 6.17 1.66
N VAL A 127 11.32 5.21 2.13
CA VAL A 127 10.82 3.90 2.56
C VAL A 127 9.98 4.03 3.82
N ARG A 128 10.43 4.81 4.82
CA ARG A 128 9.66 5.06 6.05
C ARG A 128 8.30 5.71 5.78
N GLY A 129 8.26 6.72 4.91
CA GLY A 129 7.01 7.37 4.51
C GLY A 129 6.06 6.41 3.79
N PHE A 130 6.58 5.58 2.87
CA PHE A 130 5.78 4.54 2.22
C PHE A 130 5.29 3.49 3.20
N ALA A 131 6.10 3.07 4.18
CA ALA A 131 5.68 2.16 5.23
C ALA A 131 4.53 2.75 6.06
N ALA A 132 4.62 4.03 6.43
CA ALA A 132 3.56 4.73 7.16
C ALA A 132 2.23 4.77 6.36
N SER A 133 2.30 5.18 5.08
CA SER A 133 1.14 5.13 4.18
C SER A 133 0.58 3.71 4.07
N ARG A 134 1.46 2.71 4.07
CA ARG A 134 1.02 1.33 3.90
C ARG A 134 0.33 0.77 5.16
N ILE A 135 0.88 1.07 6.33
CA ILE A 135 0.30 0.82 7.66
C ILE A 135 -1.09 1.45 7.78
N GLU A 136 -1.22 2.72 7.36
CA GLU A 136 -2.48 3.45 7.33
C GLU A 136 -3.50 2.66 6.53
N GLY A 137 -3.37 2.54 5.21
CA GLY A 137 -4.45 1.89 4.45
C GLY A 137 -4.55 0.37 4.63
N LEU A 138 -3.79 -0.26 5.53
CA LEU A 138 -4.02 -1.62 6.05
C LEU A 138 -4.70 -1.64 7.44
N GLY A 139 -4.87 -0.48 8.08
CA GLY A 139 -5.54 -0.41 9.38
C GLY A 139 -4.76 -1.13 10.48
N LEU A 140 -3.42 -1.10 10.42
CA LEU A 140 -2.57 -1.78 11.40
C LEU A 140 -2.38 -0.89 12.64
N VAL A 141 -3.43 -0.76 13.44
CA VAL A 141 -3.45 0.02 14.69
C VAL A 141 -2.42 -0.46 15.71
N GLU A 142 -1.99 -1.72 15.62
CA GLU A 142 -0.93 -2.32 16.42
C GLU A 142 0.41 -1.58 16.27
N LEU A 143 0.62 -0.90 15.14
CA LEU A 143 1.84 -0.16 14.83
C LEU A 143 1.78 1.33 15.25
N LEU A 144 0.73 1.78 15.93
CA LEU A 144 0.63 3.15 16.47
C LEU A 144 1.85 3.56 17.34
N PRO A 145 2.37 2.73 18.28
CA PRO A 145 3.56 3.07 19.05
C PRO A 145 4.81 3.24 18.18
N ASN A 146 4.94 2.44 17.13
CA ASN A 146 6.07 2.48 16.19
C ASN A 146 6.00 3.73 15.32
N LEU A 147 4.81 4.09 14.82
CA LEU A 147 4.57 5.35 14.10
C LEU A 147 4.94 6.57 14.96
N LYS A 148 4.50 6.60 16.23
CA LYS A 148 4.83 7.68 17.16
C LYS A 148 6.33 7.81 17.39
N THR A 149 7.02 6.69 17.58
CA THR A 149 8.48 6.66 17.75
C THR A 149 9.21 7.15 16.50
N ALA A 150 8.83 6.63 15.32
CA ALA A 150 9.40 7.05 14.04
C ALA A 150 9.19 8.56 13.81
N LEU A 151 7.97 9.06 14.03
CA LEU A 151 7.62 10.47 13.87
C LEU A 151 8.44 11.39 14.78
N HIS A 152 8.71 10.98 16.02
CA HIS A 152 9.51 11.77 16.96
C HIS A 152 10.95 11.99 16.45
N SER A 153 11.53 10.98 15.81
CA SER A 153 12.91 11.02 15.30
C SER A 153 13.05 11.52 13.84
N GLU A 154 11.94 11.63 13.11
CA GLU A 154 11.95 11.95 11.68
C GLU A 154 12.25 13.42 11.39
N LYS A 155 13.29 13.64 10.57
CA LYS A 155 13.77 14.96 10.14
C LYS A 155 13.33 15.32 8.72
N ASN A 156 13.10 14.32 7.87
CA ASN A 156 12.65 14.55 6.50
C ASN A 156 11.18 15.00 6.48
N LYS A 157 10.92 16.18 5.94
CA LYS A 157 9.58 16.79 5.95
C LYS A 157 8.51 15.93 5.27
N VAL A 158 8.86 15.21 4.20
CA VAL A 158 7.91 14.36 3.46
C VAL A 158 7.57 13.13 4.28
N ALA A 159 8.57 12.39 4.75
CA ALA A 159 8.34 11.22 5.60
C ALA A 159 7.63 11.57 6.91
N ARG A 160 7.96 12.73 7.49
CA ARG A 160 7.29 13.25 8.69
C ARG A 160 5.80 13.47 8.45
N PHE A 161 5.44 14.05 7.30
CA PHE A 161 4.04 14.23 6.91
C PHE A 161 3.33 12.87 6.79
N GLU A 162 3.90 11.90 6.08
CA GLU A 162 3.29 10.57 5.91
C GLU A 162 3.09 9.85 7.27
N LEU A 163 4.07 9.96 8.17
CA LEU A 163 4.01 9.39 9.52
C LEU A 163 2.92 10.04 10.38
N ASP A 164 2.84 11.36 10.38
CA ASP A 164 1.85 12.13 11.15
C ASP A 164 0.44 11.89 10.60
N TYR A 165 0.31 11.90 9.26
CA TYR A 165 -0.93 11.58 8.56
C TYR A 165 -1.45 10.18 8.91
N ALA A 166 -0.60 9.16 8.80
CA ALA A 166 -0.94 7.79 9.16
C ALA A 166 -1.33 7.65 10.63
N LEU A 167 -0.57 8.30 11.53
CA LEU A 167 -0.82 8.27 12.97
C LEU A 167 -2.19 8.84 13.34
N CYS A 168 -2.52 10.04 12.84
CA CYS A 168 -3.80 10.69 13.14
C CYS A 168 -4.98 9.93 12.52
N LEU A 169 -4.86 9.46 11.27
CA LEU A 169 -5.94 8.68 10.65
C LEU A 169 -6.22 7.37 11.39
N LEU A 170 -5.20 6.70 11.91
CA LEU A 170 -5.38 5.45 12.67
C LEU A 170 -5.83 5.69 14.12
N ARG A 171 -5.38 6.76 14.75
CA ARG A 171 -5.69 7.09 16.16
C ARG A 171 -7.04 7.79 16.31
N ASP A 172 -7.26 8.81 15.49
CA ASP A 172 -8.38 9.75 15.65
C ASP A 172 -9.45 9.57 14.56
N GLY A 173 -9.14 8.83 13.49
CA GLY A 173 -10.02 8.69 12.34
C GLY A 173 -10.01 9.90 11.41
N TYR A 174 -9.18 10.92 11.65
CA TYR A 174 -9.09 12.10 10.79
C TYR A 174 -7.71 12.77 10.83
N TYR A 175 -7.44 13.64 9.84
CA TYR A 175 -6.24 14.47 9.78
C TYR A 175 -6.55 15.86 9.21
N GLU A 176 -6.13 16.90 9.93
CA GLU A 176 -6.32 18.30 9.56
C GLU A 176 -5.09 18.87 8.87
N MET A 177 -5.28 19.57 7.73
CA MET A 177 -4.20 20.18 6.97
C MET A 177 -4.50 21.63 6.61
N HIS A 178 -3.52 22.52 6.81
CA HIS A 178 -3.66 23.99 6.67
C HIS A 178 -2.78 24.63 5.58
N ARG A 179 -2.27 23.85 4.61
CA ARG A 179 -1.22 24.32 3.69
C ARG A 179 -1.71 25.23 2.55
N SER A 180 -2.99 25.14 2.17
CA SER A 180 -3.58 25.91 1.06
C SER A 180 -5.09 26.14 1.30
N GLY A 181 -5.44 26.42 2.55
CA GLY A 181 -6.80 26.33 3.07
C GLY A 181 -6.97 25.15 4.00
N TYR A 182 -8.14 25.06 4.63
CA TYR A 182 -8.51 23.96 5.52
C TYR A 182 -8.91 22.74 4.69
N CYS A 183 -8.19 21.63 4.89
CA CYS A 183 -8.50 20.33 4.33
C CYS A 183 -8.62 19.32 5.46
N LEU A 184 -9.61 18.43 5.35
CA LEU A 184 -9.83 17.36 6.30
C LEU A 184 -9.81 16.03 5.55
N ALA A 185 -8.93 15.13 5.96
CA ALA A 185 -8.97 13.73 5.57
C ALA A 185 -9.69 12.96 6.67
N ILE A 186 -10.65 12.11 6.30
CA ILE A 186 -11.43 11.31 7.25
C ILE A 186 -11.36 9.86 6.84
N ARG A 187 -11.01 9.02 7.80
CA ARG A 187 -11.02 7.57 7.69
C ARG A 187 -12.25 7.02 8.40
N ASN A 188 -12.97 6.13 7.71
CA ASN A 188 -13.93 5.26 8.37
C ASN A 188 -13.17 4.00 8.88
N ALA A 189 -13.26 3.69 10.17
CA ALA A 189 -12.59 2.52 10.75
C ALA A 189 -13.03 1.20 10.08
N ASP A 190 -14.28 1.17 9.61
CA ASP A 190 -14.92 -0.01 9.01
C ASP A 190 -14.79 -0.06 7.48
N SER A 191 -14.19 0.95 6.84
CA SER A 191 -14.14 1.07 5.37
C SER A 191 -13.03 0.26 4.69
N GLY A 192 -12.49 -0.77 5.34
CA GLY A 192 -11.48 -1.61 4.69
C GLY A 192 -10.24 -0.82 4.24
N PRO A 193 -9.48 -1.34 3.25
CA PRO A 193 -8.29 -0.67 2.75
C PRO A 193 -8.59 0.66 2.05
N GLY A 194 -7.83 1.72 2.39
CA GLY A 194 -7.76 2.97 1.62
C GLY A 194 -8.96 3.94 1.74
N GLY A 195 -9.83 3.77 2.73
CA GLY A 195 -11.05 4.58 2.88
C GLY A 195 -10.85 5.95 3.52
N ALA A 196 -9.99 6.80 2.96
CA ALA A 196 -9.86 8.20 3.36
C ALA A 196 -10.53 9.14 2.35
N VAL A 197 -11.47 9.98 2.80
CA VAL A 197 -12.08 11.03 1.95
C VAL A 197 -11.44 12.37 2.26
N TRP A 198 -10.93 13.00 1.20
CA TRP A 198 -10.47 14.38 1.25
C TRP A 198 -11.64 15.32 1.02
N ILE A 199 -12.04 16.02 2.07
CA ILE A 199 -12.99 17.10 1.92
C ILE A 199 -12.21 18.36 1.58
N ARG A 200 -12.17 18.63 0.29
CA ARG A 200 -12.17 20.00 -0.21
C ARG A 200 -13.63 20.31 -0.45
N ASN A 201 -14.12 21.47 -0.04
CA ASN A 201 -15.55 21.71 -0.07
C ASN A 201 -16.18 21.32 -1.44
N PHE A 202 -17.22 20.51 -1.41
CA PHE A 202 -17.89 19.98 -2.61
C PHE A 202 -18.89 20.97 -3.23
N ARG A 203 -18.84 22.27 -2.87
CA ARG A 203 -19.75 23.33 -3.31
C ARG A 203 -19.08 24.62 -3.82
N GLY A 204 -17.75 24.65 -3.99
CA GLY A 204 -17.02 25.89 -4.31
C GLY A 204 -16.89 26.94 -3.18
N LYS A 205 -17.30 26.69 -1.93
CA LYS A 205 -17.02 27.54 -0.74
C LYS A 205 -16.34 26.80 0.43
N PRO A 206 -15.15 27.22 0.88
CA PRO A 206 -14.34 26.47 1.85
C PRO A 206 -15.09 26.14 3.15
N LEU A 207 -14.95 24.89 3.64
CA LEU A 207 -15.09 24.60 5.06
C LEU A 207 -14.06 25.49 5.75
N SER A 208 -14.52 26.53 6.45
CA SER A 208 -13.61 27.37 7.22
C SER A 208 -13.19 26.62 8.48
N ALA A 209 -11.95 26.82 8.92
CA ALA A 209 -11.51 26.31 10.22
C ALA A 209 -12.42 26.81 11.36
N GLU A 210 -13.06 27.98 11.17
CA GLU A 210 -14.07 28.53 12.07
C GLU A 210 -15.31 27.64 12.17
N ARG A 211 -15.84 27.14 11.06
CA ARG A 211 -16.98 26.22 11.08
C ARG A 211 -16.68 24.92 11.82
N VAL A 212 -15.47 24.38 11.67
CA VAL A 212 -15.05 23.18 12.41
C VAL A 212 -14.92 23.48 13.91
N ARG A 213 -14.41 24.66 14.27
CA ARG A 213 -14.38 25.10 15.68
C ARG A 213 -15.77 25.30 16.28
N GLU A 214 -16.72 25.82 15.51
CA GLU A 214 -18.11 26.02 15.94
C GLU A 214 -18.87 24.70 16.17
N LEU A 215 -18.76 23.78 15.21
CA LEU A 215 -19.51 22.51 15.24
C LEU A 215 -18.83 21.42 16.09
N GLY A 216 -17.50 21.48 16.20
CA GLY A 216 -16.69 20.37 16.69
C GLY A 216 -16.34 19.37 15.59
N ILE A 217 -15.11 18.86 15.63
CA ILE A 217 -14.56 17.96 14.60
C ILE A 217 -15.34 16.65 14.49
N GLU A 218 -15.84 16.11 15.61
CA GLU A 218 -16.61 14.86 15.63
C GLU A 218 -17.93 14.99 14.85
N VAL A 219 -18.61 16.13 14.98
CA VAL A 219 -19.86 16.42 14.27
C VAL A 219 -19.60 16.51 12.78
N VAL A 220 -18.56 17.25 12.38
CA VAL A 220 -18.15 17.38 10.97
C VAL A 220 -17.78 16.02 10.39
N CYS A 221 -17.04 15.20 11.14
CA CYS A 221 -16.67 13.87 10.68
C CYS A 221 -17.88 12.98 10.45
N ARG A 222 -18.81 12.94 11.41
CA ARG A 222 -20.06 12.18 11.27
C ARG A 222 -20.88 12.64 10.07
N GLU A 223 -21.10 13.95 9.92
CA GLU A 223 -21.81 14.50 8.77
C GLU A 223 -21.16 14.10 7.44
N VAL A 224 -19.83 14.05 7.38
CA VAL A 224 -19.14 13.66 6.15
C VAL A 224 -19.29 12.18 5.88
N LEU A 225 -19.12 11.33 6.90
CA LEU A 225 -19.30 9.89 6.76
C LEU A 225 -20.73 9.56 6.30
N ASP A 226 -21.74 10.24 6.87
CA ASP A 226 -23.15 10.08 6.53
C ASP A 226 -23.47 10.56 5.11
N ASN A 227 -22.94 11.72 4.70
CA ASN A 227 -23.27 12.34 3.40
C ASN A 227 -22.44 11.81 2.23
N HIS A 228 -21.17 11.50 2.46
CA HIS A 228 -20.24 11.09 1.41
C HIS A 228 -20.11 9.57 1.33
N GLY A 229 -20.66 8.83 2.29
CA GLY A 229 -20.71 7.38 2.29
C GLY A 229 -19.33 6.81 2.01
N VAL A 230 -18.42 6.90 2.98
CA VAL A 230 -17.09 6.27 2.89
C VAL A 230 -17.31 4.76 2.91
N LYS A 231 -17.75 4.24 1.77
CA LYS A 231 -18.00 2.85 1.55
C LYS A 231 -16.65 2.17 1.47
N PRO A 232 -16.47 1.04 2.16
CA PRO A 232 -15.31 0.22 1.93
C PRO A 232 -15.15 -0.07 0.44
N LEU A 233 -13.92 -0.02 -0.07
CA LEU A 233 -13.62 -0.63 -1.37
C LEU A 233 -14.06 -2.10 -1.34
N ARG A 234 -13.76 -2.76 -0.22
CA ARG A 234 -14.25 -4.08 0.19
C ARG A 234 -14.01 -4.27 1.70
N PRO A 235 -14.71 -5.22 2.35
CA PRO A 235 -14.37 -5.65 3.70
C PRO A 235 -12.92 -6.15 3.79
N TRP A 236 -12.35 -6.09 5.00
CA TRP A 236 -11.05 -6.69 5.27
C TRP A 236 -11.06 -8.21 5.04
N GLN A 237 -10.02 -8.74 4.43
CA GLN A 237 -9.83 -10.17 4.14
C GLN A 237 -8.72 -10.80 5.00
N TRP A 238 -8.40 -10.21 6.15
CA TRP A 238 -7.44 -10.80 7.07
C TRP A 238 -7.80 -12.27 7.32
N LYS A 239 -6.88 -13.17 6.98
CA LYS A 239 -7.01 -14.56 7.37
C LYS A 239 -6.83 -14.63 8.88
N ASP A 240 -7.80 -15.20 9.58
CA ASP A 240 -7.64 -15.56 10.98
C ASP A 240 -6.41 -16.48 11.10
N GLU A 241 -5.53 -16.17 12.06
CA GLU A 241 -4.31 -16.94 12.34
C GLU A 241 -4.61 -18.34 12.89
#